data_AF-A0A8J6XZY8-F1
#
_entry.id   AF-A0A8J6XZY8-F1
#
_cell.length_a   1.000
_cell.length_b   1.000
_cell.length_c   1.000
_cell.angle_alpha   90.00
_cell.angle_beta   90.00
_cell.angle_gamma   90.00
#
_symmetry.space_group_name_H-M   'P 1'
#
loop_
_entity.id
_entity.type
_entity.pdbx_description
1 polymer ?
#
loop_
_entity_poly.entity_id
_entity_poly.type
_entity_poly.pdbx_seq_one_letter_code
_entity_poly.pdbx_strand_id
1 'polypeptide(L)'
;MTTAIVVTACCALLTSAQCAAGNDTQDTKKERGDVQMSDKELREKLTPEQYRVTQKDGTETAFENEYWNNHLTGIYVDVVSGEPLFASIHKYDSGSGWPAFTQPLVKQNVVEKKDRSWLMARTEVRSADADSHLGHVFEDGPAPTGMRYCVNSAALRFIPAEEIEDEGYGEFLPLFEQAE
;
A
#
# COMPACT_ATOMS: atom_id res chain seq x y z
N MET A 1 -57.97 18.51 53.17
CA MET A 1 -59.42 18.21 53.15
C MET A 1 -59.92 18.47 51.73
N THR A 2 -60.84 17.62 51.22
CA THR A 2 -61.60 17.70 49.94
C THR A 2 -60.77 17.59 48.65
N THR A 3 -60.70 16.46 47.91
CA THR A 3 -61.66 15.53 47.26
C THR A 3 -62.22 15.97 45.90
N ALA A 4 -61.77 15.26 44.84
CA ALA A 4 -62.36 14.86 43.52
C ALA A 4 -62.96 15.94 42.58
N ILE A 5 -62.82 15.85 41.24
CA ILE A 5 -63.57 14.99 40.29
C ILE A 5 -62.84 15.05 38.92
N VAL A 6 -62.24 13.98 38.40
CA VAL A 6 -62.69 13.05 37.33
C VAL A 6 -63.45 13.66 36.13
N VAL A 7 -62.82 13.68 34.95
CA VAL A 7 -63.53 13.43 33.67
C VAL A 7 -62.72 12.45 32.82
N THR A 8 -63.48 11.54 32.25
CA THR A 8 -63.16 10.26 31.63
C THR A 8 -63.03 10.37 30.11
N ALA A 9 -62.37 9.34 29.54
CA ALA A 9 -62.56 8.74 28.21
C ALA A 9 -61.79 9.30 27.00
N CYS A 10 -61.02 8.38 26.39
CA CYS A 10 -61.29 7.70 25.10
C CYS A 10 -59.94 7.53 24.36
N CYS A 11 -59.31 6.35 24.39
CA CYS A 11 -59.51 5.24 23.45
C CYS A 11 -59.13 5.58 21.99
N ALA A 12 -58.00 5.01 21.52
CA ALA A 12 -57.77 4.42 20.19
C ALA A 12 -56.26 4.48 19.85
N LEU A 13 -55.56 3.33 19.85
CA LEU A 13 -55.22 2.50 18.68
C LEU A 13 -53.82 2.80 18.11
N LEU A 14 -52.93 1.84 18.36
CA LEU A 14 -51.89 1.23 17.52
C LEU A 14 -51.38 1.90 16.23
N THR A 15 -50.09 1.62 15.96
CA THR A 15 -49.25 1.78 14.75
C THR A 15 -48.33 3.01 14.80
N SER A 16 -47.03 2.96 14.49
CA SER A 16 -46.13 1.94 13.94
C SER A 16 -44.70 2.25 14.40
N ALA A 17 -43.85 1.22 14.46
CA ALA A 17 -42.41 1.36 14.62
C ALA A 17 -41.77 2.18 13.50
N GLN A 18 -40.80 3.04 13.81
CA GLN A 18 -39.70 3.32 12.89
C GLN A 18 -38.40 3.61 13.64
N CYS A 19 -37.34 3.01 13.11
CA CYS A 19 -36.00 2.91 13.63
C CYS A 19 -35.14 4.16 13.33
N ALA A 20 -34.19 4.39 14.23
CA ALA A 20 -32.77 4.71 14.04
C ALA A 20 -32.25 5.65 12.92
N ALA A 21 -31.24 6.42 13.36
CA ALA A 21 -29.97 6.75 12.69
C ALA A 21 -29.83 8.12 12.03
N GLY A 22 -28.71 8.77 12.35
CA GLY A 22 -28.22 9.99 11.74
C GLY A 22 -27.27 10.76 12.65
N ASN A 23 -26.18 10.12 13.09
CA ASN A 23 -25.05 10.81 13.69
C ASN A 23 -24.17 11.26 12.52
N ASP A 24 -24.22 12.54 12.17
CA ASP A 24 -23.43 13.14 11.11
C ASP A 24 -21.97 13.22 11.54
N THR A 25 -21.25 12.11 11.39
CA THR A 25 -19.80 12.10 11.45
C THR A 25 -19.31 12.72 10.14
N GLN A 26 -18.79 13.94 10.23
CA GLN A 26 -18.07 14.59 9.15
C GLN A 26 -16.85 13.73 8.80
N ASP A 27 -16.96 13.03 7.67
CA ASP A 27 -15.90 12.25 7.06
C ASP A 27 -14.93 13.24 6.41
N THR A 28 -13.80 13.51 7.07
CA THR A 28 -12.72 14.33 6.51
C THR A 28 -11.99 13.51 5.43
N LYS A 29 -12.58 13.43 4.25
CA LYS A 29 -11.92 12.93 3.05
C LYS A 29 -10.82 13.92 2.66
N LYS A 30 -9.57 13.58 2.99
CA LYS A 30 -8.37 14.27 2.49
C LYS A 30 -8.42 14.26 0.96
N GLU A 31 -8.67 15.42 0.34
CA GLU A 31 -8.54 15.60 -1.10
C GLU A 31 -7.06 15.38 -1.46
N ARG A 32 -6.76 14.23 -2.07
CA ARG A 32 -5.44 13.93 -2.63
C ARG A 32 -5.35 14.66 -3.96
N GLY A 33 -4.39 15.56 -4.09
CA GLY A 33 -4.19 16.34 -5.32
C GLY A 33 -3.81 15.42 -6.48
N ASP A 34 -4.74 15.27 -7.42
CA ASP A 34 -4.61 14.49 -8.66
C ASP A 34 -3.67 15.19 -9.66
N VAL A 35 -2.35 15.21 -9.40
CA VAL A 35 -1.37 15.45 -10.46
C VAL A 35 -0.72 14.11 -10.79
N GLN A 36 -1.48 13.25 -11.46
CA GLN A 36 -0.94 12.06 -12.11
C GLN A 36 -0.14 12.51 -13.33
N MET A 37 1.12 12.09 -13.43
CA MET A 37 1.98 12.40 -14.59
C MET A 37 1.32 11.86 -15.86
N SER A 38 1.42 12.61 -16.96
CA SER A 38 0.92 12.14 -18.25
C SER A 38 1.76 10.96 -18.78
N ASP A 39 1.17 10.14 -19.65
CA ASP A 39 1.87 9.02 -20.30
C ASP A 39 3.17 9.47 -21.00
N LYS A 40 3.14 10.67 -21.59
CA LYS A 40 4.30 11.26 -22.26
C LYS A 40 5.41 11.57 -21.24
N GLU A 41 5.08 12.22 -20.14
CA GLU A 41 6.06 12.55 -19.08
C GLU A 41 6.66 11.27 -18.48
N LEU A 42 5.83 10.23 -18.26
CA LEU A 42 6.30 8.93 -17.77
C LEU A 42 7.28 8.28 -18.74
N ARG A 43 7.03 8.33 -20.05
CA ARG A 43 7.95 7.80 -21.08
C ARG A 43 9.24 8.58 -21.21
N GLU A 44 9.24 9.87 -20.87
CA GLU A 44 10.43 10.72 -20.88
C GLU A 44 11.26 10.54 -19.60
N LYS A 45 10.62 10.32 -18.44
CA LYS A 45 11.27 10.18 -17.13
C LYS A 45 11.79 8.77 -16.87
N LEU A 46 11.03 7.73 -17.27
CA LEU A 46 11.33 6.34 -16.95
C LEU A 46 12.13 5.65 -18.06
N THR A 47 12.95 4.67 -17.68
CA THR A 47 13.52 3.76 -18.67
C THR A 47 12.41 2.92 -19.32
N PRO A 48 12.64 2.35 -20.52
CA PRO A 48 11.65 1.50 -21.18
C PRO A 48 11.17 0.34 -20.29
N GLU A 49 12.06 -0.24 -19.49
CA GLU A 49 11.74 -1.34 -18.59
C GLU A 49 10.93 -0.88 -17.37
N GLN A 50 11.32 0.23 -16.74
CA GLN A 50 10.56 0.84 -15.64
C GLN A 50 9.13 1.19 -16.09
N TYR A 51 8.97 1.80 -17.27
CA TYR A 51 7.66 2.10 -17.83
C TYR A 51 6.85 0.82 -18.12
N ARG A 52 7.48 -0.19 -18.73
CA ARG A 52 6.81 -1.47 -19.04
C ARG A 52 6.33 -2.17 -17.78
N VAL A 53 7.15 -2.22 -16.74
CA VAL A 53 6.80 -2.85 -15.47
C VAL A 53 5.71 -2.05 -14.78
N THR A 54 5.95 -0.76 -14.48
CA THR A 54 5.05 0.04 -13.63
C THR A 54 3.71 0.38 -14.31
N GLN A 55 3.70 0.64 -15.63
CA GLN A 55 2.53 1.17 -16.36
C GLN A 55 1.84 0.15 -17.27
N LYS A 56 2.47 -1.01 -17.54
CA LYS A 56 1.94 -2.07 -18.42
C LYS A 56 1.92 -3.44 -17.75
N ASP A 57 1.96 -3.46 -16.42
CA ASP A 57 1.92 -4.66 -15.58
C ASP A 57 2.95 -5.72 -16.01
N GLY A 58 4.10 -5.24 -16.48
CA GLY A 58 5.20 -6.08 -16.92
C GLY A 58 5.92 -6.72 -15.75
N THR A 59 6.57 -7.85 -16.01
CA THR A 59 7.51 -8.48 -15.07
C THR A 59 8.90 -8.49 -15.70
N GLU A 60 9.93 -8.04 -14.97
CA GLU A 60 11.33 -8.07 -15.39
C GLU A 60 11.92 -9.49 -15.32
N THR A 61 13.07 -9.72 -15.95
CA THR A 61 13.73 -11.04 -15.94
C THR A 61 14.29 -11.38 -14.55
N ALA A 62 14.05 -12.61 -14.09
CA ALA A 62 14.59 -13.12 -12.85
C ALA A 62 16.14 -13.15 -12.88
N PHE A 63 16.79 -12.79 -11.78
CA PHE A 63 18.25 -12.75 -11.59
C PHE A 63 19.03 -11.79 -12.51
N GLU A 64 18.34 -11.09 -13.41
CA GLU A 64 18.90 -10.11 -14.34
C GLU A 64 18.29 -8.72 -14.07
N ASN A 65 18.23 -8.35 -12.79
CA ASN A 65 17.69 -7.08 -12.34
C ASN A 65 18.58 -6.45 -11.25
N GLU A 66 18.31 -5.19 -10.91
CA GLU A 66 19.22 -4.39 -10.10
C GLU A 66 19.24 -4.79 -8.62
N TYR A 67 18.09 -5.21 -8.06
CA TYR A 67 17.93 -5.31 -6.60
C TYR A 67 17.69 -6.73 -6.08
N TRP A 68 17.68 -7.78 -6.92
CA TRP A 68 17.53 -9.15 -6.41
C TRP A 68 18.60 -9.50 -5.37
N ASN A 69 19.88 -9.17 -5.64
CA ASN A 69 21.01 -9.42 -4.73
C ASN A 69 21.49 -8.19 -3.93
N ASN A 70 20.70 -7.11 -3.90
CA ASN A 70 21.06 -5.94 -3.10
C ASN A 70 20.90 -6.27 -1.59
N HIS A 71 21.94 -6.04 -0.81
CA HIS A 71 22.00 -6.27 0.64
C HIS A 71 22.39 -4.99 1.42
N LEU A 72 22.44 -3.83 0.76
CA LEU A 72 22.75 -2.56 1.39
C LEU A 72 21.62 -2.13 2.33
N THR A 73 21.99 -1.38 3.37
CA THR A 73 21.04 -0.80 4.33
C THR A 73 20.36 0.43 3.72
N GLY A 74 19.03 0.48 3.74
CA GLY A 74 18.29 1.59 3.16
C GLY A 74 16.82 1.27 2.89
N ILE A 75 16.16 2.16 2.15
CA ILE A 75 14.75 2.01 1.77
C ILE A 75 14.60 1.88 0.26
N TYR A 76 13.47 1.31 -0.16
CA TYR A 76 13.04 1.23 -1.55
C TYR A 76 11.79 2.06 -1.71
N VAL A 77 11.86 3.07 -2.58
CA VAL A 77 10.75 3.96 -2.91
C VAL A 77 10.19 3.63 -4.29
N ASP A 78 8.95 4.03 -4.57
CA ASP A 78 8.40 3.94 -5.93
C ASP A 78 9.24 4.80 -6.88
N VAL A 79 9.67 4.23 -8.01
CA VAL A 79 10.42 4.95 -9.04
C VAL A 79 9.63 6.10 -9.67
N VAL A 80 8.30 6.05 -9.63
CA VAL A 80 7.38 7.03 -10.22
C VAL A 80 7.09 8.17 -9.23
N SER A 81 6.45 7.86 -8.09
CA SER A 81 5.99 8.84 -7.09
C SER A 81 7.05 9.21 -6.06
N GLY A 82 8.02 8.32 -5.79
CA GLY A 82 8.94 8.45 -4.66
C GLY A 82 8.32 8.09 -3.31
N GLU A 83 7.11 7.52 -3.27
CA GLU A 83 6.54 7.09 -1.98
C GLU A 83 7.34 5.91 -1.39
N PRO A 84 7.58 5.86 -0.07
CA PRO A 84 8.33 4.78 0.56
C PRO A 84 7.53 3.48 0.57
N LEU A 85 8.09 2.41 -0.01
CA LEU A 85 7.40 1.13 -0.20
C LEU A 85 7.93 0.01 0.69
N PHE A 86 9.25 -0.20 0.71
CA PHE A 86 9.90 -1.29 1.44
C PHE A 86 11.19 -0.83 2.12
N ALA A 87 11.69 -1.61 3.07
CA ALA A 87 12.96 -1.37 3.75
C ALA A 87 13.85 -2.61 3.68
N SER A 88 15.17 -2.39 3.63
CA SER A 88 16.16 -3.48 3.57
C SER A 88 16.07 -4.43 4.78
N ILE A 89 15.68 -3.94 5.96
CA ILE A 89 15.46 -4.76 7.18
C ILE A 89 14.33 -5.79 7.03
N HIS A 90 13.48 -5.64 6.01
CA HIS A 90 12.42 -6.60 5.68
C HIS A 90 12.72 -7.40 4.42
N LYS A 91 13.83 -7.08 3.73
CA LYS A 91 14.28 -7.79 2.54
C LYS A 91 14.96 -9.10 2.95
N TYR A 92 14.75 -10.15 2.17
CA TYR A 92 15.42 -11.43 2.35
C TYR A 92 15.67 -12.13 1.01
N ASP A 93 16.55 -13.12 1.02
CA ASP A 93 16.79 -13.96 -0.16
C ASP A 93 15.72 -15.06 -0.23
N SER A 94 14.80 -14.92 -1.19
CA SER A 94 13.75 -15.91 -1.43
C SER A 94 14.13 -16.98 -2.46
N GLY A 95 15.26 -16.81 -3.17
CA GLY A 95 15.62 -17.64 -4.32
C GLY A 95 14.70 -17.49 -5.55
N SER A 96 13.78 -16.52 -5.55
CA SER A 96 12.86 -16.30 -6.69
C SER A 96 13.52 -15.62 -7.89
N GLY A 97 14.60 -14.87 -7.66
CA GLY A 97 15.27 -14.03 -8.66
C GLY A 97 14.74 -12.60 -8.74
N TRP A 98 13.84 -12.20 -7.85
CA TRP A 98 13.39 -10.81 -7.67
C TRP A 98 13.59 -10.38 -6.22
N PRO A 99 13.72 -9.07 -5.92
CA PRO A 99 13.72 -8.61 -4.53
C PRO A 99 12.44 -9.06 -3.82
N ALA A 100 12.62 -9.62 -2.64
CA ALA A 100 11.55 -10.16 -1.82
C ALA A 100 11.56 -9.54 -0.43
N PHE A 101 10.38 -9.13 0.04
CA PHE A 101 10.19 -8.51 1.34
C PHE A 101 9.12 -9.24 2.16
N THR A 102 9.23 -9.20 3.48
CA THR A 102 8.26 -9.83 4.38
C THR A 102 7.05 -8.95 4.68
N GLN A 103 7.19 -7.64 4.52
CA GLN A 103 6.15 -6.63 4.74
C GLN A 103 6.50 -5.29 4.07
N PRO A 104 5.51 -4.43 3.77
CA PRO A 104 5.74 -3.06 3.35
C PRO A 104 6.29 -2.20 4.50
N LEU A 105 7.03 -1.14 4.16
CA LEU A 105 7.55 -0.15 5.10
C LEU A 105 6.40 0.68 5.69
N VAL A 106 5.49 1.15 4.84
CA VAL A 106 4.25 1.83 5.23
C VAL A 106 3.08 1.08 4.61
N LYS A 107 2.25 0.46 5.45
CA LYS A 107 1.15 -0.40 5.00
C LYS A 107 0.19 0.31 4.02
N GLN A 108 -0.02 1.61 4.21
CA GLN A 108 -0.94 2.42 3.41
C GLN A 108 -0.41 2.74 2.01
N ASN A 109 0.91 2.64 1.79
CA ASN A 109 1.55 2.95 0.50
C ASN A 109 1.50 1.76 -0.47
N VAL A 110 1.00 0.61 -0.01
CA VAL A 110 0.91 -0.62 -0.80
C VAL A 110 -0.53 -1.10 -0.86
N VAL A 111 -1.03 -1.29 -2.07
CA VAL A 111 -2.39 -1.77 -2.36
C VAL A 111 -2.32 -3.19 -2.88
N GLU A 112 -3.04 -4.09 -2.22
CA GLU A 112 -3.19 -5.48 -2.62
C GLU A 112 -4.50 -5.68 -3.41
N LYS A 113 -4.39 -6.04 -4.69
CA LYS A 113 -5.52 -6.30 -5.59
C LYS A 113 -5.55 -7.79 -5.94
N LYS A 114 -6.73 -8.42 -5.84
CA LYS A 114 -6.88 -9.83 -6.24
C LYS A 114 -6.73 -9.96 -7.76
N ASP A 115 -5.66 -10.61 -8.21
CA ASP A 115 -5.38 -10.92 -9.60
C ASP A 115 -5.91 -12.33 -9.93
N ARG A 116 -6.80 -12.41 -10.91
CA ARG A 116 -7.36 -13.67 -11.43
C ARG A 116 -6.90 -13.98 -12.86
N SER A 117 -5.90 -13.26 -13.36
CA SER A 117 -5.31 -13.52 -14.66
C SER A 117 -4.61 -14.90 -14.69
N TRP A 118 -4.49 -15.47 -15.88
CA TRP A 118 -3.73 -16.72 -16.13
C TRP A 118 -4.16 -17.95 -15.32
N LEU A 119 -5.42 -18.01 -14.86
CA LEU A 119 -5.99 -19.13 -14.07
C LEU A 119 -5.29 -19.39 -12.73
N MET A 120 -4.43 -18.47 -12.28
CA MET A 120 -3.79 -18.50 -10.97
C MET A 120 -4.42 -17.41 -10.10
N ALA A 121 -4.76 -17.74 -8.86
CA ALA A 121 -5.16 -16.74 -7.87
C ALA A 121 -3.88 -16.13 -7.27
N ARG A 122 -3.45 -14.98 -7.78
CA ARG A 122 -2.35 -14.20 -7.20
C ARG A 122 -2.92 -12.92 -6.60
N THR A 123 -2.20 -12.32 -5.67
CA THR A 123 -2.54 -10.98 -5.17
C THR A 123 -1.52 -10.03 -5.75
N GLU A 124 -1.95 -9.19 -6.70
CA GLU A 124 -1.15 -8.11 -7.25
C GLU A 124 -0.86 -7.06 -6.17
N VAL A 125 0.34 -6.51 -6.22
CA VAL A 125 0.82 -5.46 -5.33
C VAL A 125 1.07 -4.21 -6.19
N ARG A 126 0.47 -3.09 -5.82
CA ARG A 126 0.65 -1.78 -6.47
C ARG A 126 0.98 -0.70 -5.45
N SER A 127 1.63 0.38 -5.89
CA SER A 127 1.83 1.56 -5.04
C SER A 127 0.53 2.36 -4.90
N ALA A 128 0.37 3.09 -3.80
CA ALA A 128 -0.90 3.76 -3.51
C ALA A 128 -1.04 5.11 -4.21
N ASP A 129 0.05 5.87 -4.34
CA ASP A 129 -0.01 7.23 -4.90
C ASP A 129 0.11 7.22 -6.43
N ALA A 130 0.96 6.37 -7.01
CA ALA A 130 1.13 6.29 -8.47
C ALA A 130 0.38 5.15 -9.16
N ASP A 131 -0.27 4.25 -8.40
CA ASP A 131 -0.84 2.99 -8.93
C ASP A 131 0.18 2.20 -9.78
N SER A 132 1.47 2.28 -9.47
CA SER A 132 2.53 1.55 -10.18
C SER A 132 2.38 0.05 -9.92
N HIS A 133 2.42 -0.78 -10.94
CA HIS A 133 2.55 -2.23 -10.77
C HIS A 133 3.91 -2.55 -10.14
N LEU A 134 3.90 -3.17 -8.95
CA LEU A 134 5.10 -3.54 -8.21
C LEU A 134 5.42 -5.02 -8.41
N GLY A 135 4.41 -5.89 -8.34
CA GLY A 135 4.57 -7.34 -8.44
C GLY A 135 3.43 -8.09 -7.77
N HIS A 136 3.75 -9.12 -6.98
CA HIS A 136 2.76 -9.98 -6.34
C HIS A 136 3.17 -10.35 -4.91
N VAL A 137 2.16 -10.61 -4.05
CA VAL A 137 2.35 -11.14 -2.70
C VAL A 137 1.85 -12.59 -2.62
N PHE A 138 2.62 -13.40 -1.89
CA PHE A 138 2.39 -14.83 -1.69
C PHE A 138 2.44 -15.19 -0.20
N GLU A 139 1.70 -16.22 0.22
CA GLU A 139 1.66 -16.72 1.61
C GLU A 139 2.72 -17.82 1.87
N ASP A 140 3.86 -17.75 1.18
CA ASP A 140 4.99 -18.68 1.27
C ASP A 140 6.27 -18.03 1.82
N GLY A 141 6.12 -16.90 2.51
CA GLY A 141 7.23 -16.16 3.12
C GLY A 141 7.68 -16.74 4.47
N PRO A 142 8.81 -16.25 5.01
CA PRO A 142 9.29 -16.65 6.32
C PRO A 142 8.39 -16.11 7.45
N ALA A 143 8.49 -16.74 8.61
CA ALA A 143 7.95 -16.19 9.85
C ALA A 143 8.59 -14.82 10.18
N PRO A 144 7.90 -13.90 10.87
CA PRO A 144 6.60 -14.08 11.51
C PRO A 144 5.40 -13.78 10.62
N THR A 145 5.58 -13.06 9.50
CA THR A 145 4.44 -12.62 8.66
C THR A 145 3.91 -13.74 7.79
N GLY A 146 4.77 -14.68 7.36
CA GLY A 146 4.43 -15.69 6.37
C GLY A 146 4.23 -15.12 4.96
N MET A 147 4.48 -13.82 4.76
CA MET A 147 4.24 -13.12 3.50
C MET A 147 5.53 -12.94 2.72
N ARG A 148 5.45 -13.10 1.41
CA ARG A 148 6.51 -12.80 0.46
C ARG A 148 6.00 -11.80 -0.57
N TYR A 149 6.35 -10.54 -0.40
CA TYR A 149 6.18 -9.49 -1.38
C TYR A 149 7.30 -9.62 -2.41
N CYS A 150 6.99 -10.22 -3.56
CA CYS A 150 7.91 -10.42 -4.68
C CYS A 150 7.73 -9.27 -5.68
N VAL A 151 8.72 -8.38 -5.74
CA VAL A 151 8.59 -7.07 -6.40
C VAL A 151 9.59 -6.95 -7.53
N ASN A 152 9.28 -6.20 -8.57
CA ASN A 152 10.22 -5.88 -9.65
C ASN A 152 11.15 -4.75 -9.20
N SER A 153 12.46 -4.92 -9.41
CA SER A 153 13.47 -3.86 -9.20
C SER A 153 13.18 -2.65 -10.07
N ALA A 154 12.71 -2.84 -11.30
CA ALA A 154 12.32 -1.76 -12.21
C ALA A 154 11.11 -0.93 -11.73
N ALA A 155 10.43 -1.33 -10.65
CA ALA A 155 9.40 -0.51 -10.00
C ALA A 155 9.94 0.29 -8.79
N LEU A 156 11.21 0.06 -8.43
CA LEU A 156 11.82 0.59 -7.22
C LEU A 156 12.99 1.52 -7.55
N ARG A 157 13.26 2.43 -6.63
CA ARG A 157 14.53 3.14 -6.51
C ARG A 157 15.06 2.93 -5.09
N PHE A 158 16.31 2.50 -4.97
CA PHE A 158 16.94 2.32 -3.67
C PHE A 158 17.55 3.64 -3.18
N ILE A 159 17.38 3.92 -1.88
CA ILE A 159 17.99 5.05 -1.17
C ILE A 159 18.82 4.46 -0.02
N PRO A 160 20.17 4.56 -0.07
CA PRO A 160 21.04 4.13 1.02
C PRO A 160 20.73 4.85 2.33
N ALA A 161 20.93 4.19 3.47
CA ALA A 161 20.63 4.77 4.79
C ALA A 161 21.33 6.11 5.04
N GLU A 162 22.55 6.27 4.53
CA GLU A 162 23.33 7.50 4.60
C GLU A 162 22.74 8.68 3.80
N GLU A 163 21.84 8.42 2.84
CA GLU A 163 21.20 9.43 1.98
C GLU A 163 19.73 9.69 2.37
N ILE A 164 19.16 8.92 3.30
CA ILE A 164 17.73 9.00 3.67
C ILE A 164 17.32 10.39 4.15
N GLU A 165 18.14 11.02 5.01
CA GLU A 165 17.82 12.36 5.53
C GLU A 165 17.91 13.42 4.43
N ASP A 166 18.97 13.37 3.61
CA ASP A 166 19.21 14.31 2.51
C ASP A 166 18.13 14.23 1.43
N GLU A 167 17.57 13.04 1.20
CA GLU A 167 16.47 12.83 0.26
C GLU A 167 15.07 13.13 0.83
N GLY A 168 14.97 13.54 2.10
CA GLY A 168 13.71 13.95 2.72
C GLY A 168 12.88 12.81 3.31
N TYR A 169 13.50 11.67 3.59
CA TYR A 169 12.89 10.47 4.19
C TYR A 169 13.35 10.25 5.64
N GLY A 170 13.82 11.31 6.32
CA GLY A 170 14.47 11.25 7.63
C GLY A 170 13.68 10.54 8.72
N GLU A 171 12.34 10.48 8.63
CA GLU A 171 11.51 9.72 9.58
C GLU A 171 11.81 8.21 9.62
N PHE A 172 12.45 7.65 8.58
CA PHE A 172 12.78 6.23 8.49
C PHE A 172 14.21 5.91 8.96
N LEU A 173 15.06 6.92 9.20
CA LEU A 173 16.43 6.72 9.66
C LEU A 173 16.53 5.89 10.95
N PRO A 174 15.66 6.07 11.96
CA PRO A 174 15.73 5.29 13.21
C PRO A 174 15.56 3.77 13.03
N LEU A 175 15.08 3.30 11.87
CA LEU A 175 14.98 1.87 11.55
C LEU A 175 16.35 1.21 11.37
N PHE A 176 17.38 2.00 11.05
CA PHE A 176 18.71 1.51 10.69
C PHE A 176 19.76 1.80 11.76
N GLU A 177 19.52 2.77 12.64
CA GLU A 177 20.39 3.08 13.78
C GLU A 177 20.32 2.03 14.89
N GLN A 178 19.24 1.25 14.96
CA GLN A 178 19.02 0.21 15.98
C GLN A 178 19.60 -1.15 15.59
N ALA A 179 20.33 -1.24 14.48
CA ALA A 179 20.84 -2.49 13.92
C ALA A 179 22.32 -2.80 14.25
N GLU A 180 22.95 -2.02 15.15
CA GLU A 180 24.31 -2.27 15.67
C GLU A 180 24.35 -3.19 16.90
#